data_AF-A0A353GVR3-F1
#
_entry.id   AF-A0A353GVR3-F1
#
_cell.length_a   1.000
_cell.length_b   1.000
_cell.length_c   1.000
_cell.angle_alpha   90.00
_cell.angle_beta   90.00
_cell.angle_gamma   90.00
#
_symmetry.space_group_name_H-M   'P 1'
#
loop_
_entity.id
_entity.type
_entity.pdbx_description
1 polymer ?
#
loop_
_entity_poly.entity_id
_entity_poly.type
_entity_poly.pdbx_seq_one_letter_code
_entity_poly.pdbx_strand_id
1 'polypeptide(L)'
;MMKLTEAEQDLYGSYPTVHNQTDEFGWGLVRKAGHWQLQIAKKWLFEKGSASINTLEMCDLPLTVPKELVSDGEFNYNFRDLKKVVPSAVDAVASPTQDLWVVLTPGTLLIFTGKDLKDPLALNIHSKEYLIMAEWAVGKDVQKWNEELSGYLK
;
A
#
# COMPACT_ATOMS: atom_id res chain seq x y z
N MET A 1 -6.91 1.52 23.63
CA MET A 1 -6.56 0.47 24.61
C MET A 1 -7.22 -0.80 24.12
N MET A 2 -6.43 -1.73 23.56
CA MET A 2 -6.95 -3.01 23.05
C MET A 2 -7.43 -3.82 24.25
N LYS A 3 -8.73 -4.16 24.28
CA LYS A 3 -9.30 -4.99 25.34
C LYS A 3 -9.08 -6.46 24.97
N LEU A 4 -8.37 -7.18 25.84
CA LEU A 4 -8.24 -8.63 25.76
C LEU A 4 -9.62 -9.29 25.95
N THR A 5 -9.87 -10.37 25.23
CA THR A 5 -11.11 -11.16 25.34
C THR A 5 -11.19 -11.90 26.68
N GLU A 6 -12.39 -12.29 27.14
CA GLU A 6 -12.58 -12.97 28.43
C GLU A 6 -11.82 -14.31 28.52
N ALA A 7 -11.68 -15.04 27.40
CA ALA A 7 -10.85 -16.25 27.33
C ALA A 7 -9.34 -15.97 27.52
N GLU A 8 -8.87 -14.79 27.12
CA GLU A 8 -7.50 -14.31 27.34
C GLU A 8 -7.32 -13.69 28.74
N GLN A 9 -8.39 -13.51 29.52
CA GLN A 9 -8.32 -13.02 30.90
C GLN A 9 -8.23 -14.19 31.90
N ASP A 10 -8.95 -15.29 31.65
CA ASP A 10 -9.01 -16.45 32.55
C ASP A 10 -7.72 -17.30 32.58
N LEU A 11 -6.93 -17.32 31.50
CA LEU A 11 -5.59 -17.93 31.49
C LEU A 11 -4.56 -17.13 32.32
N TYR A 12 -4.87 -15.89 32.72
CA TYR A 12 -3.89 -14.91 33.18
C TYR A 12 -4.21 -14.32 34.57
N GLY A 13 -4.36 -15.17 35.60
CA GLY A 13 -4.35 -14.72 37.01
C GLY A 13 -2.99 -14.12 37.42
N SER A 14 -2.91 -12.79 37.54
CA SER A 14 -1.74 -11.88 37.72
C SER A 14 -1.35 -11.11 36.44
N TYR A 15 -1.21 -9.78 36.59
CA TYR A 15 -0.96 -8.84 35.50
C TYR A 15 0.38 -9.17 34.81
N PRO A 16 0.40 -9.29 33.47
CA PRO A 16 1.65 -9.48 32.73
C PRO A 16 2.56 -8.25 32.87
N THR A 17 3.88 -8.47 32.90
CA THR A 17 4.85 -7.39 32.70
C THR A 17 4.81 -6.97 31.24
N VAL A 18 4.73 -5.66 30.98
CA VAL A 18 4.60 -5.12 29.62
C VAL A 18 5.80 -4.23 29.31
N HIS A 19 6.53 -4.57 28.25
CA HIS A 19 7.65 -3.80 27.75
C HIS A 19 7.31 -3.19 26.39
N ASN A 20 7.43 -1.87 26.26
CA ASN A 20 7.44 -1.22 24.95
C ASN A 20 8.81 -1.45 24.31
N GLN A 21 8.83 -2.09 23.15
CA GLN A 21 10.03 -2.38 22.36
C GLN A 21 10.01 -1.63 21.02
N THR A 22 9.17 -0.61 20.89
CA THR A 22 9.14 0.25 19.71
C THR A 22 10.50 0.91 19.54
N ASP A 23 11.06 0.80 18.35
CA ASP A 23 12.39 1.30 17.97
C ASP A 23 12.31 2.13 16.68
N GLU A 24 13.42 2.74 16.30
CA GLU A 24 13.57 3.53 15.08
C GLU A 24 13.65 2.69 13.80
N PHE A 25 13.69 1.35 13.89
CA PHE A 25 13.82 0.47 12.73
C PHE A 25 12.48 -0.08 12.24
N GLY A 26 11.45 0.03 13.07
CA GLY A 26 10.08 -0.34 12.70
C GLY A 26 9.35 0.78 11.98
N TRP A 27 9.78 1.21 10.80
CA TRP A 27 9.01 2.17 9.99
C TRP A 27 8.93 1.73 8.54
N GLY A 28 7.97 2.30 7.81
CA GLY A 28 7.81 2.02 6.38
C GLY A 28 6.94 3.05 5.68
N LEU A 29 7.00 3.02 4.36
CA LEU A 29 6.12 3.77 3.48
C LEU A 29 5.20 2.77 2.80
N VAL A 30 3.88 2.91 3.01
CA VAL A 30 2.88 2.01 2.43
C VAL A 30 1.90 2.77 1.58
N ARG A 31 1.37 2.13 0.55
CA ARG A 31 0.39 2.74 -0.35
C ARG A 31 -1.02 2.39 0.09
N LYS A 32 -1.88 3.40 0.19
CA LYS A 32 -3.29 3.26 0.55
C LYS A 32 -4.13 4.21 -0.28
N ALA A 33 -5.08 3.68 -1.05
CA ALA A 33 -6.07 4.48 -1.78
C ALA A 33 -5.45 5.58 -2.65
N GLY A 34 -4.40 5.26 -3.41
CA GLY A 34 -3.72 6.18 -4.32
C GLY A 34 -2.62 7.03 -3.69
N HIS A 35 -2.39 6.95 -2.37
CA HIS A 35 -1.43 7.80 -1.67
C HIS A 35 -0.44 7.00 -0.84
N TRP A 36 0.79 7.52 -0.72
CA TRP A 36 1.76 7.01 0.24
C TRP A 36 1.45 7.52 1.64
N GLN A 37 1.59 6.61 2.61
CA GLN A 37 1.34 6.83 4.01
C GLN A 37 2.54 6.30 4.80
N LEU A 38 3.17 7.17 5.59
CA LEU A 38 4.20 6.76 6.53
C LEU A 38 3.58 5.95 7.66
N GLN A 39 4.24 4.87 8.05
CA GLN A 39 3.86 4.02 9.16
C GLN A 39 5.02 3.74 10.10
N ILE A 40 4.68 3.53 11.38
CA ILE A 40 5.59 3.02 12.40
C ILE A 40 5.00 1.75 13.03
N ALA A 41 5.85 0.79 13.35
CA ALA A 41 5.54 -0.44 14.03
C ALA A 41 5.61 -0.19 15.54
N LYS A 42 4.47 -0.23 16.23
CA LYS A 42 4.44 -0.34 17.69
C LYS A 42 4.72 -1.79 18.07
N LYS A 43 5.77 -2.00 18.86
CA LYS A 43 6.20 -3.33 19.30
C LYS A 43 6.02 -3.44 20.81
N TRP A 44 5.35 -4.50 21.25
CA TRP A 44 5.15 -4.76 22.67
C TRP A 44 5.48 -6.20 23.01
N LEU A 45 6.17 -6.39 24.13
CA LEU A 45 6.46 -7.67 24.72
C LEU A 45 5.64 -7.81 26.01
N PHE A 46 4.83 -8.86 26.08
CA PHE A 46 4.06 -9.24 27.25
C PHE A 46 4.70 -10.48 27.86
N GLU A 47 5.15 -10.38 29.11
CA GLU A 47 5.81 -11.48 29.82
C GLU A 47 5.01 -11.91 31.04
N LYS A 48 4.94 -13.22 31.25
CA LYS A 48 4.39 -13.82 32.46
C LYS A 48 5.07 -15.15 32.76
N GLY A 49 5.89 -15.16 33.82
CA GLY A 49 6.68 -16.34 34.17
C GLY A 49 7.66 -16.68 33.04
N SER A 50 7.57 -17.89 32.50
CA SER A 50 8.36 -18.33 31.34
C SER A 50 7.70 -18.06 29.98
N ALA A 51 6.45 -17.57 29.96
CA ALA A 51 5.74 -17.28 28.73
C ALA A 51 5.97 -15.83 28.29
N SER A 52 6.17 -15.63 26.99
CA SER A 52 6.28 -14.32 26.38
C SER A 52 5.56 -14.25 25.03
N ILE A 53 4.93 -13.10 24.75
CA ILE A 53 4.23 -12.82 23.50
C ILE A 53 4.72 -11.48 22.97
N ASN A 54 5.18 -11.48 21.71
CA ASN A 54 5.49 -10.26 20.97
C ASN A 54 4.29 -9.86 20.12
N THR A 55 3.96 -8.58 20.13
CA THR A 55 2.94 -7.99 19.26
C THR A 55 3.56 -6.89 18.42
N LEU A 56 3.07 -6.77 17.19
CA LEU A 56 3.45 -5.72 16.24
C LEU A 56 2.19 -5.12 15.65
N GLU A 57 2.05 -3.80 15.74
CA GLU A 57 0.95 -3.05 15.15
C GLU A 57 1.51 -1.92 14.28
N MET A 58 1.20 -1.94 12.98
CA MET A 58 1.55 -0.84 12.07
C MET A 58 0.56 0.32 12.25
N CYS A 59 1.06 1.49 12.61
CA CYS A 59 0.28 2.69 12.85
C CYS A 59 0.59 3.76 11.80
N ASP A 60 -0.44 4.37 11.24
CA ASP A 60 -0.29 5.50 10.33
C ASP A 60 0.23 6.73 11.10
N LEU A 61 1.28 7.36 10.56
CA LEU A 61 1.82 8.62 11.07
C LEU A 61 1.14 9.80 10.37
N PRO A 62 0.63 10.81 11.10
CA PRO A 62 0.00 11.99 10.51
C PRO A 62 1.05 12.98 9.98
N LEU A 63 2.03 12.48 9.23
CA LEU A 63 3.11 13.25 8.62
C LEU A 63 2.92 13.25 7.10
N THR A 64 3.18 14.40 6.49
CA THR A 64 3.23 14.50 5.03
C THR A 64 4.45 13.75 4.51
N VAL A 65 4.26 12.91 3.51
CA VAL A 65 5.35 12.21 2.82
C VAL A 65 6.14 13.24 2.00
N PRO A 66 7.47 13.38 2.21
CA PRO A 66 8.31 14.21 1.37
C PRO A 66 8.21 13.79 -0.11
N LYS A 67 8.19 14.77 -1.02
CA LYS A 67 8.06 14.50 -2.45
C LYS A 67 9.26 13.72 -3.00
N GLU A 68 10.41 13.87 -2.36
CA GLU A 68 11.66 13.19 -2.71
C GLU A 68 11.60 11.67 -2.45
N LEU A 69 10.64 11.19 -1.65
CA LEU A 69 10.44 9.77 -1.37
C LEU A 69 9.40 9.10 -2.27
N VAL A 70 8.76 9.86 -3.16
CA VAL A 70 7.66 9.38 -4.01
C VAL A 70 7.89 9.79 -5.46
N SER A 71 7.40 8.98 -6.39
CA SER A 71 7.57 9.25 -7.82
C SER A 71 6.71 10.42 -8.29
N ASP A 72 7.18 11.14 -9.32
CA ASP A 72 6.42 12.22 -9.94
C ASP A 72 5.11 11.73 -10.58
N GLY A 73 4.01 12.46 -10.38
CA GLY A 73 2.71 12.21 -11.03
C GLY A 73 1.65 11.48 -10.18
N GLU A 74 1.94 11.12 -8.94
CA GLU A 74 1.04 10.32 -8.10
C GLU A 74 -0.22 11.03 -7.60
N PHE A 75 -0.30 12.35 -7.70
CA PHE A 75 -1.43 13.15 -7.16
C PHE A 75 -2.44 13.61 -8.21
N ASN A 76 -2.38 13.08 -9.43
CA ASN A 76 -3.13 13.68 -10.54
C ASN A 76 -4.63 13.34 -10.53
N TYR A 77 -5.11 12.47 -9.64
CA TYR A 77 -6.50 12.04 -9.65
C TYR A 77 -7.13 11.91 -8.26
N ASN A 78 -8.47 11.95 -8.24
CA ASN A 78 -9.26 11.81 -7.02
C ASN A 78 -9.71 10.36 -6.84
N PHE A 79 -9.22 9.69 -5.78
CA PHE A 79 -9.57 8.30 -5.50
C PHE A 79 -11.08 8.08 -5.23
N ARG A 80 -11.79 9.09 -4.68
CA ARG A 80 -13.25 9.02 -4.50
C ARG A 80 -13.98 8.95 -5.83
N ASP A 81 -13.52 9.68 -6.84
CA ASP A 81 -14.11 9.63 -8.17
C ASP A 81 -13.82 8.29 -8.85
N LEU A 82 -12.60 7.75 -8.68
CA LEU A 82 -12.30 6.39 -9.11
C LEU A 82 -13.25 5.36 -8.48
N LYS A 83 -13.51 5.46 -7.17
CA LYS A 83 -14.43 4.55 -6.46
C LYS A 83 -15.88 4.61 -6.96
N LYS A 84 -16.29 5.68 -7.64
CA LYS A 84 -17.61 5.73 -8.30
C LYS A 84 -17.66 4.85 -9.55
N VAL A 85 -16.52 4.69 -10.24
CA VAL A 85 -16.40 3.88 -11.46
C VAL A 85 -16.00 2.44 -11.13
N VAL A 86 -15.04 2.25 -10.22
CA VAL A 86 -14.54 0.96 -9.76
C VAL A 86 -14.73 0.86 -8.24
N PRO A 87 -15.92 0.46 -7.74
CA PRO A 87 -16.21 0.42 -6.31
C PRO A 87 -15.31 -0.52 -5.49
N SER A 88 -14.76 -1.57 -6.11
CA SER A 88 -13.85 -2.53 -5.48
C SER A 88 -12.40 -2.06 -5.44
N ALA A 89 -12.06 -0.88 -5.98
CA ALA A 89 -10.70 -0.38 -5.98
C ALA A 89 -10.16 -0.24 -4.54
N VAL A 90 -8.96 -0.76 -4.32
CA VAL A 90 -8.19 -0.63 -3.08
C VAL A 90 -6.99 0.30 -3.24
N ASP A 91 -6.46 0.39 -4.46
CA ASP A 91 -5.38 1.30 -4.84
C ASP A 91 -5.41 1.54 -6.35
N ALA A 92 -4.67 2.55 -6.83
CA ALA A 92 -4.50 2.78 -8.26
C ALA A 92 -3.25 3.62 -8.57
N VAL A 93 -2.83 3.55 -9.83
CA VAL A 93 -1.89 4.49 -10.45
C VAL A 93 -2.37 4.88 -11.83
N ALA A 94 -2.06 6.12 -12.21
CA ALA A 94 -2.32 6.64 -13.53
C ALA A 94 -1.02 7.19 -14.12
N SER A 95 -0.85 7.06 -15.43
CA SER A 95 0.21 7.74 -16.16
C SER A 95 0.11 9.27 -15.98
N PRO A 96 1.19 10.04 -16.18
CA PRO A 96 1.15 11.49 -16.08
C PRO A 96 0.09 12.14 -16.99
N THR A 97 -0.16 11.55 -18.17
CA THR A 97 -1.18 11.97 -19.15
C THR A 97 -2.58 11.41 -18.87
N GLN A 98 -2.70 10.47 -17.92
CA GLN A 98 -3.93 9.76 -17.54
C GLN A 98 -4.57 8.94 -18.66
N ASP A 99 -3.79 8.56 -19.66
CA ASP A 99 -4.19 7.66 -20.75
C ASP A 99 -3.97 6.18 -20.42
N LEU A 100 -3.33 5.86 -19.31
CA LEU A 100 -3.14 4.51 -18.80
C LEU A 100 -3.41 4.52 -17.30
N TRP A 101 -4.30 3.63 -16.87
CA TRP A 101 -4.62 3.43 -15.47
C TRP A 101 -4.43 1.98 -15.09
N VAL A 102 -3.84 1.77 -13.93
CA VAL A 102 -3.74 0.45 -13.29
C VAL A 102 -4.47 0.55 -11.96
N VAL A 103 -5.57 -0.17 -11.82
CA VAL A 103 -6.44 -0.16 -10.64
C VAL A 103 -6.35 -1.52 -9.96
N LEU A 104 -5.95 -1.50 -8.70
CA LEU A 104 -5.83 -2.70 -7.89
C LEU A 104 -7.16 -2.98 -7.20
N THR A 105 -7.62 -4.22 -7.27
CA THR A 105 -8.82 -4.73 -6.60
C THR A 105 -8.49 -6.05 -5.89
N PRO A 106 -9.33 -6.56 -4.97
CA PRO A 106 -9.11 -7.86 -4.36
C PRO A 106 -9.06 -8.98 -5.40
N GLY A 107 -7.85 -9.46 -5.69
CA GLY A 107 -7.62 -10.60 -6.60
C GLY A 107 -7.54 -10.25 -8.08
N THR A 108 -7.64 -8.98 -8.45
CA THR A 108 -7.53 -8.57 -9.86
C THR A 108 -6.86 -7.21 -10.00
N LEU A 109 -5.99 -7.10 -11.00
CA LEU A 109 -5.40 -5.86 -11.47
C LEU A 109 -6.08 -5.47 -12.79
N LEU A 110 -6.75 -4.32 -12.80
CA LEU A 110 -7.49 -3.80 -13.95
C LEU A 110 -6.64 -2.73 -14.64
N ILE A 111 -6.42 -2.90 -15.94
CA ILE A 111 -5.64 -1.98 -16.77
C ILE A 111 -6.59 -1.31 -17.75
N PHE A 112 -6.74 0.00 -17.66
CA PHE A 112 -7.55 0.79 -18.57
C PHE A 112 -6.67 1.63 -19.47
N THR A 113 -7.03 1.69 -20.75
CA THR A 113 -6.49 2.66 -21.69
C THR A 113 -7.53 3.76 -21.92
N GLY A 114 -7.09 5.01 -21.90
CA GLY A 114 -7.97 6.17 -21.98
C GLY A 114 -8.50 6.67 -20.63
N LYS A 115 -9.19 7.81 -20.67
CA LYS A 115 -9.62 8.58 -19.49
C LYS A 115 -11.01 8.20 -18.96
N ASP A 116 -11.77 7.44 -19.73
CA ASP A 116 -13.15 7.09 -19.41
C ASP A 116 -13.29 5.80 -18.58
N LEU A 117 -12.17 5.09 -18.34
CA LEU A 117 -12.08 3.91 -17.48
C LEU A 117 -13.11 2.83 -17.88
N LYS A 118 -13.18 2.52 -19.18
CA LYS A 118 -14.03 1.47 -19.74
C LYS A 118 -13.22 0.28 -20.22
N ASP A 119 -13.89 -0.87 -20.30
CA ASP A 119 -13.40 -2.11 -20.90
C ASP A 119 -11.95 -2.48 -20.50
N PRO A 120 -11.67 -2.64 -19.19
CA PRO A 120 -10.32 -2.91 -18.73
C PRO A 120 -9.82 -4.28 -19.19
N LEU A 121 -8.52 -4.36 -19.44
CA LEU A 121 -7.82 -5.64 -19.39
C LEU A 121 -7.68 -6.07 -17.92
N ALA A 122 -8.13 -7.29 -17.60
CA ALA A 122 -8.07 -7.83 -16.25
C ALA A 122 -6.97 -8.89 -16.13
N LEU A 123 -6.11 -8.74 -15.12
CA LEU A 123 -5.10 -9.73 -14.74
C LEU A 123 -5.41 -10.27 -13.34
N ASN A 124 -5.43 -11.59 -13.19
CA ASN A 124 -5.63 -12.22 -11.89
C ASN A 124 -4.36 -12.08 -11.05
N ILE A 125 -4.53 -11.71 -9.79
CA ILE A 125 -3.46 -11.58 -8.80
C ILE A 125 -3.91 -12.21 -7.48
N HIS A 126 -2.99 -12.43 -6.53
CA HIS A 126 -3.42 -12.86 -5.21
C HIS A 126 -4.13 -11.70 -4.48
N SER A 127 -5.18 -12.00 -3.71
CA SER A 127 -5.98 -11.01 -2.98
C SER A 127 -5.25 -10.23 -1.88
N LYS A 128 -3.97 -10.57 -1.65
CA LYS A 128 -3.08 -9.96 -0.64
C LYS A 128 -1.82 -9.37 -1.28
N GLU A 129 -1.84 -9.14 -2.59
CA GLU A 129 -0.80 -8.38 -3.26
C GLU A 129 -1.03 -6.88 -3.06
N TYR A 130 0.07 -6.13 -3.01
CA TYR A 130 0.08 -4.69 -2.78
C TYR A 130 1.03 -4.05 -3.77
N LEU A 131 0.69 -2.82 -4.18
CA LEU A 131 1.55 -2.03 -5.04
C LEU A 131 2.76 -1.52 -4.24
N ILE A 132 3.97 -1.89 -4.68
CA ILE A 132 5.22 -1.49 -4.02
C ILE A 132 5.93 -0.31 -4.71
N MET A 133 5.65 -0.07 -5.99
CA MET A 133 6.28 0.96 -6.81
C MET A 133 5.48 1.17 -8.09
N ALA A 134 5.50 2.38 -8.63
CA ALA A 134 5.08 2.67 -10.00
C ALA A 134 5.93 3.79 -10.56
N GLU A 135 6.50 3.59 -11.74
CA GLU A 135 7.33 4.56 -12.43
C GLU A 135 6.94 4.63 -13.89
N TRP A 136 7.01 5.84 -14.45
CA TRP A 136 6.63 6.12 -15.84
C TRP A 136 7.84 6.66 -16.58
N ALA A 137 8.12 6.12 -17.76
CA ALA A 137 9.08 6.75 -18.66
C ALA A 137 8.54 8.13 -19.08
N VAL A 138 9.36 9.17 -18.90
CA VAL A 138 9.02 10.56 -19.27
C VAL A 138 10.15 11.19 -20.07
N GLY A 139 9.82 12.13 -20.97
CA GLY A 139 10.80 12.86 -21.76
C GLY A 139 11.72 11.94 -22.59
N LYS A 140 13.04 12.14 -22.45
CA LYS A 140 14.06 11.39 -23.20
C LYS A 140 14.02 9.87 -22.97
N ASP A 141 13.52 9.43 -21.81
CA ASP A 141 13.47 8.02 -21.47
C ASP A 141 12.40 7.28 -22.28
N VAL A 142 11.34 7.97 -22.72
CA VAL A 142 10.34 7.41 -23.64
C VAL A 142 10.99 7.01 -24.97
N GLN A 143 11.86 7.89 -25.51
CA GLN A 143 12.55 7.61 -26.77
C GLN A 143 13.47 6.39 -26.63
N LYS A 144 14.25 6.33 -25.56
CA LYS A 144 15.15 5.21 -25.29
C LYS A 144 14.40 3.88 -25.18
N TRP A 145 13.31 3.86 -24.43
CA TRP A 145 12.47 2.66 -24.28
C TRP A 145 11.84 2.23 -25.61
N ASN A 146 11.36 3.19 -26.42
CA ASN A 146 10.82 2.88 -27.74
C ASN A 146 11.89 2.29 -28.66
N GLU A 147 13.10 2.84 -28.68
CA GLU A 147 14.20 2.32 -29.49
C GLU A 147 14.55 0.88 -29.07
N GLU A 148 14.72 0.63 -27.77
CA GLU A 148 15.05 -0.70 -27.22
C GLU A 148 13.93 -1.74 -27.45
N LEU A 149 12.66 -1.35 -27.31
CA LEU A 149 11.51 -2.26 -27.38
C LEU A 149 10.91 -2.40 -28.79
N SER A 150 11.22 -1.51 -29.72
CA SER A 150 10.66 -1.49 -31.09
C SER A 150 10.85 -2.81 -31.84
N GLY A 151 11.95 -3.52 -31.60
CA GLY A 151 12.20 -4.83 -32.21
C GLY A 151 11.34 -5.98 -31.66
N TYR A 152 10.72 -5.77 -30.49
CA TYR A 152 9.95 -6.78 -29.75
C TYR A 152 8.44 -6.56 -29.80
N LEU A 153 8.00 -5.32 -30.03
CA LEU A 153 6.60 -4.95 -30.16
C LEU A 153 6.21 -4.99 -31.65
N LYS A 154 5.45 -6.01 -32.05
CA LYS A 154 4.93 -6.19 -33.43
C LYS A 154 3.51 -5.65 -33.57
#